data_AF-A0A4Y2SQR5-F1
#
_entry.id   AF-A0A4Y2SQR5-F1
#
_cell.length_a   1.000
_cell.length_b   1.000
_cell.length_c   1.000
_cell.angle_alpha   90.00
_cell.angle_beta   90.00
_cell.angle_gamma   90.00
#
_symmetry.space_group_name_H-M   'P 1'
#
loop_
_entity.id
_entity.type
_entity.pdbx_description
1 polymer ?
#
loop_
_entity_poly.entity_id
_entity_poly.type
_entity_poly.pdbx_seq_one_letter_code
_entity_poly.pdbx_strand_id
1 'polypeptide(L)'
;MKNLLIVIGFWITIGSNFFSHAGEGETAPFGGSIRGSLGENTPAGCFQSSKRSNTASSAGTRLRHPQEQSFFRAFRELHPDIPLVCVCGNHDVGDNPTQESIQTYKSKFGDDYFTFYCGGVKFIVINSQFYKASEQVQDLAAEHDRWLDEQLEEAKSGKYKHVVIFQHIPWFIRNPDEEDLYFNINTEIREKMLKKFYEANVRAVFCGHWHGNAGGFYKDLEVVVTSAIGGQLRGDRSGLRVIKVLDSAIRHNYYALGDVPKEISLD
;
A
#
# COMPACT_ATOMS: atom_id res chain seq x y z
N MET A 1 -21.16 14.14 5.11
CA MET A 1 -19.73 13.89 5.39
C MET A 1 -18.92 15.00 4.76
N LYS A 2 -17.71 15.33 5.23
CA LYS A 2 -16.81 16.15 4.41
C LYS A 2 -16.21 15.22 3.36
N ASN A 3 -16.31 15.59 2.09
CA ASN A 3 -15.73 14.81 1.00
C ASN A 3 -14.22 14.67 1.22
N LEU A 4 -13.67 13.48 0.96
CA LEU A 4 -12.27 13.17 1.21
C LEU A 4 -11.53 13.02 -0.12
N LEU A 5 -10.39 13.70 -0.22
CA LEU A 5 -9.45 13.56 -1.30
C LEU A 5 -8.29 12.66 -0.85
N ILE A 6 -8.05 11.58 -1.59
CA ILE A 6 -6.90 10.71 -1.41
C ILE A 6 -6.11 10.71 -2.70
N VAL A 7 -4.80 10.94 -2.61
CA VAL A 7 -3.88 10.88 -3.73
C VAL A 7 -3.00 9.65 -3.53
N ILE A 8 -3.01 8.74 -4.50
CA ILE A 8 -2.21 7.53 -4.47
C ILE A 8 -1.23 7.55 -5.63
N GLY A 9 0.05 7.58 -5.30
CA GLY A 9 1.11 7.18 -6.20
C GLY A 9 1.57 5.78 -5.79
N PHE A 10 1.37 4.78 -6.65
CA PHE A 10 2.07 3.52 -6.46
C PHE A 10 3.52 3.72 -6.91
N TRP A 11 4.39 3.77 -5.92
CA TRP A 11 5.82 3.89 -6.12
C TRP A 11 6.37 2.55 -6.63
N ILE A 12 7.31 2.56 -7.59
CA ILE A 12 8.16 1.39 -7.84
C ILE A 12 9.03 1.24 -6.61
N THR A 13 8.64 0.32 -5.76
CA THR A 13 9.26 0.05 -4.48
C THR A 13 10.77 -0.12 -4.61
N ILE A 14 11.44 0.31 -3.56
CA ILE A 14 12.84 0.70 -3.58
C ILE A 14 13.73 -0.53 -3.88
N GLY A 15 14.64 -0.41 -4.84
CA GLY A 15 15.56 -1.47 -5.27
C GLY A 15 15.26 -2.09 -6.63
N SER A 16 14.21 -1.67 -7.34
CA SER A 16 14.04 -2.02 -8.75
C SER A 16 15.08 -1.26 -9.60
N ASN A 17 15.81 -1.97 -10.46
CA ASN A 17 16.94 -1.47 -11.26
C ASN A 17 16.57 -0.42 -12.35
N PHE A 18 15.43 0.27 -12.24
CA PHE A 18 14.87 1.11 -13.30
C PHE A 18 15.29 2.59 -13.24
N PHE A 19 16.12 3.02 -12.28
CA PHE A 19 16.51 4.43 -12.12
C PHE A 19 18.02 4.64 -11.94
N SER A 20 18.59 5.57 -12.71
CA SER A 20 19.95 6.13 -12.55
C SER A 20 19.94 7.49 -11.82
N HIS A 21 20.98 7.75 -11.03
CA HIS A 21 21.13 8.82 -10.02
C HIS A 21 20.93 10.27 -10.48
N ALA A 22 20.51 11.11 -9.52
CA ALA A 22 20.88 12.53 -9.45
C ALA A 22 21.19 12.94 -7.99
N GLY A 23 22.43 13.39 -7.74
CA GLY A 23 22.83 14.47 -6.80
C GLY A 23 22.67 14.31 -5.29
N GLU A 24 23.80 14.41 -4.57
CA GLU A 24 24.04 14.20 -3.13
C GLU A 24 23.39 15.19 -2.13
N GLY A 25 23.38 14.78 -0.85
CA GLY A 25 23.31 15.65 0.33
C GLY A 25 22.79 14.92 1.58
N GLU A 26 23.67 14.61 2.53
CA GLU A 26 23.37 13.93 3.82
C GLU A 26 22.40 14.72 4.71
N THR A 27 21.41 14.06 5.34
CA THR A 27 20.82 14.49 6.63
C THR A 27 20.14 13.32 7.39
N ALA A 28 20.11 13.46 8.73
CA ALA A 28 19.75 12.53 9.81
C ALA A 28 18.38 11.80 9.73
N PRO A 29 18.22 10.66 10.44
CA PRO A 29 16.99 9.86 10.44
C PRO A 29 15.83 10.56 11.16
N PHE A 30 14.62 10.42 10.59
CA PHE A 30 13.36 10.89 11.13
C PHE A 30 12.83 9.87 12.15
N GLY A 31 12.73 10.27 13.41
CA GLY A 31 12.04 9.54 14.48
C GLY A 31 10.78 10.31 14.86
N GLY A 32 9.68 10.06 14.16
CA GLY A 32 8.37 10.65 14.44
C GLY A 32 7.29 9.64 14.09
N SER A 33 7.01 8.73 15.03
CA SER A 33 5.91 7.78 14.90
C SER A 33 4.58 8.55 14.78
N ILE A 34 3.74 8.16 13.82
CA ILE A 34 2.37 8.67 13.58
C ILE A 34 1.46 8.53 14.82
N ARG A 35 1.92 7.85 15.88
CA ARG A 35 1.25 7.70 17.18
C ARG A 35 0.84 9.02 17.87
N GLY A 36 1.34 10.17 17.44
CA GLY A 36 1.03 11.47 18.06
C GLY A 36 -0.20 12.21 17.53
N SER A 37 -0.65 11.97 16.28
CA SER A 37 -1.72 12.76 15.67
C SER A 37 -3.07 12.04 15.56
N LEU A 38 -3.07 10.71 15.71
CA LEU A 38 -4.26 9.87 15.64
C LEU A 38 -4.26 9.01 16.91
N GLY A 39 -4.99 9.45 17.92
CA GLY A 39 -4.95 8.86 19.25
C GLY A 39 -5.39 7.40 19.27
N GLU A 40 -4.44 6.48 19.48
CA GLU A 40 -4.69 5.09 19.87
C GLU A 40 -3.66 4.62 20.91
N ASN A 41 -4.15 3.86 21.89
CA ASN A 41 -3.44 3.35 23.07
C ASN A 41 -3.17 1.84 22.92
N THR A 42 -1.91 1.39 22.81
CA THR A 42 -1.47 0.02 23.20
C THR A 42 0.07 -0.07 23.32
N PRO A 43 0.63 -0.88 24.24
CA PRO A 43 1.92 -0.63 24.88
C PRO A 43 3.14 -1.18 24.12
N ALA A 44 4.30 -0.59 24.42
CA ALA A 44 5.60 -0.87 23.82
C ALA A 44 6.28 -2.12 24.41
N GLY A 45 6.82 -2.99 23.54
CA GLY A 45 7.78 -4.03 23.89
C GLY A 45 9.21 -3.55 23.65
N CYS A 46 10.07 -3.67 24.66
CA CYS A 46 11.45 -3.19 24.71
C CYS A 46 12.42 -4.10 23.93
N PHE A 47 13.38 -3.47 23.24
CA PHE A 47 14.45 -4.09 22.45
C PHE A 47 15.64 -4.55 23.31
N GLN A 48 16.29 -5.63 22.88
CA GLN A 48 17.73 -5.84 23.07
C GLN A 48 18.40 -6.11 21.72
N SER A 49 19.55 -5.46 21.50
CA SER A 49 20.33 -5.53 20.27
C SER A 49 21.11 -6.83 20.14
N SER A 50 21.19 -7.42 18.95
CA SER A 50 22.36 -8.20 18.57
C SER A 50 22.66 -8.18 17.07
N LYS A 51 23.86 -8.63 16.72
CA LYS A 51 24.78 -8.10 15.69
C LYS A 51 24.58 -8.68 14.28
N ARG A 52 25.04 -7.86 13.32
CA ARG A 52 25.34 -8.08 11.88
C ARG A 52 25.62 -9.54 11.45
N SER A 53 25.14 -9.91 10.25
CA SER A 53 25.96 -10.66 9.28
C SER A 53 25.57 -10.37 7.82
N ASN A 54 26.57 -10.45 6.93
CA ASN A 54 26.57 -10.15 5.49
C ASN A 54 25.83 -11.21 4.64
N THR A 55 25.34 -10.84 3.44
CA THR A 55 25.86 -11.32 2.13
C THR A 55 25.05 -10.82 0.91
N ALA A 56 25.78 -10.66 -0.21
CA ALA A 56 25.33 -10.47 -1.61
C ALA A 56 24.57 -9.16 -1.97
N SER A 57 25.29 -8.10 -2.31
CA SER A 57 24.69 -6.90 -2.94
C SER A 57 24.39 -7.17 -4.42
N SER A 58 23.14 -7.45 -4.75
CA SER A 58 22.66 -7.23 -6.13
C SER A 58 22.68 -5.72 -6.41
N ALA A 59 22.70 -5.30 -7.67
CA ALA A 59 22.69 -3.87 -8.04
C ALA A 59 21.51 -3.10 -7.39
N GLY A 60 20.37 -3.78 -7.17
CA GLY A 60 19.21 -3.24 -6.46
C GLY A 60 19.47 -2.89 -5.00
N THR A 61 20.38 -3.61 -4.32
CA THR A 61 20.75 -3.32 -2.92
C THR A 61 21.52 -2.00 -2.80
N ARG A 62 22.33 -1.62 -3.81
CA ARG A 62 23.15 -0.40 -3.76
C ARG A 62 22.34 0.88 -3.91
N LEU A 63 21.25 0.83 -4.68
CA LEU A 63 20.39 1.99 -4.93
C LEU A 63 19.30 2.17 -3.88
N ARG A 64 19.05 1.16 -3.04
CA ARG A 64 17.99 1.17 -2.03
C ARG A 64 18.08 2.37 -1.09
N HIS A 65 19.24 2.57 -0.46
CA HIS A 65 19.39 3.66 0.51
C HIS A 65 19.24 5.07 -0.12
N PRO A 66 19.88 5.38 -1.26
CA PRO A 66 19.64 6.66 -1.96
C PRO A 66 18.18 6.88 -2.39
N GLN A 67 17.48 5.83 -2.82
CA GLN A 67 16.06 5.91 -3.17
C GLN A 67 15.19 6.20 -1.93
N GLU A 68 15.46 5.58 -0.78
CA GLU A 68 14.79 5.88 0.49
C GLU A 68 14.99 7.34 0.89
N GLN A 69 16.23 7.84 0.82
CA GLN A 69 16.53 9.24 1.12
C GLN A 69 15.80 10.21 0.19
N SER A 70 15.71 9.87 -1.10
CA SER A 70 14.99 10.68 -2.09
C SER A 70 13.48 10.70 -1.81
N PHE A 71 12.90 9.55 -1.48
CA PHE A 71 11.51 9.44 -1.05
C PHE A 71 11.25 10.34 0.17
N PHE A 72 12.03 10.19 1.25
CA PHE A 72 11.82 10.99 2.45
C PHE A 72 12.03 12.49 2.20
N ARG A 73 12.96 12.88 1.33
CA ARG A 73 13.16 14.29 0.96
C ARG A 73 11.94 14.85 0.25
N ALA A 74 11.42 14.16 -0.77
CA ALA A 74 10.28 14.61 -1.54
C ALA A 74 9.02 14.72 -0.67
N PHE A 75 8.74 13.72 0.16
CA PHE A 75 7.52 13.71 0.97
C PHE A 75 7.59 14.60 2.21
N ARG A 76 8.78 15.09 2.61
CA ARG A 76 8.92 16.17 3.61
C ARG A 76 8.37 17.52 3.13
N GLU A 77 8.19 17.69 1.82
CA GLU A 77 7.61 18.90 1.23
C GLU A 77 6.07 18.88 1.21
N LEU A 78 5.44 17.76 1.60
CA LEU A 78 3.99 17.71 1.76
C LEU A 78 3.51 18.72 2.79
N HIS A 79 2.38 19.35 2.52
CA HIS A 79 1.71 20.20 3.50
C HIS A 79 1.42 19.38 4.77
N PRO A 80 1.67 19.90 5.98
CA PRO A 80 1.51 19.14 7.23
C PRO A 80 0.12 18.54 7.46
N ASP A 81 -0.93 19.13 6.88
CA ASP A 81 -2.31 18.63 6.96
C ASP A 81 -2.60 17.45 6.01
N ILE A 82 -1.65 17.06 5.15
CA ILE A 82 -1.78 15.93 4.23
C ILE A 82 -1.05 14.73 4.83
N PRO A 83 -1.75 13.73 5.39
CA PRO A 83 -1.11 12.54 5.93
C PRO A 83 -0.51 11.68 4.82
N LEU A 84 0.68 11.14 5.07
CA LEU A 84 1.31 10.13 4.22
C LEU A 84 0.99 8.73 4.76
N VAL A 85 0.41 7.89 3.91
CA VAL A 85 0.11 6.48 4.19
C VAL A 85 1.01 5.62 3.30
N CYS A 86 1.85 4.78 3.91
CA CYS A 86 2.74 3.87 3.20
C CYS A 86 2.13 2.47 3.13
N VAL A 87 2.22 1.82 1.96
CA VAL A 87 1.74 0.45 1.72
C VAL A 87 2.92 -0.38 1.22
N CYS A 88 3.26 -1.44 1.93
CA CYS A 88 4.40 -2.27 1.56
C CYS A 88 4.13 -3.09 0.29
N GLY A 89 5.14 -3.17 -0.58
CA GLY A 89 5.18 -4.07 -1.72
C GLY A 89 6.33 -5.07 -1.65
N ASN A 90 6.38 -5.97 -2.64
CA ASN A 90 7.38 -7.02 -2.72
C ASN A 90 8.82 -6.51 -2.79
N HIS A 91 9.11 -5.31 -3.35
CA HIS A 91 10.48 -4.77 -3.25
C HIS A 91 10.80 -4.13 -1.88
N ASP A 92 9.81 -3.86 -1.04
CA ASP A 92 10.06 -3.34 0.31
C ASP A 92 10.36 -4.47 1.29
N VAL A 93 9.51 -5.52 1.26
CA VAL A 93 9.57 -6.65 2.19
C VAL A 93 10.16 -7.92 1.57
N GLY A 94 10.44 -7.93 0.26
CA GLY A 94 10.95 -9.09 -0.47
C GLY A 94 9.85 -9.94 -1.12
N ASP A 95 10.15 -10.58 -2.27
CA ASP A 95 9.23 -11.54 -2.90
C ASP A 95 8.95 -12.75 -2.00
N ASN A 96 9.91 -13.11 -1.15
CA ASN A 96 9.77 -14.09 -0.07
C ASN A 96 10.12 -13.38 1.25
N PRO A 97 9.16 -12.75 1.93
CA PRO A 97 9.44 -11.92 3.08
C PRO A 97 10.02 -12.72 4.24
N THR A 98 10.96 -12.11 4.96
CA THR A 98 11.56 -12.62 6.20
C THR A 98 11.18 -11.74 7.38
N GLN A 99 11.28 -12.25 8.62
CA GLN A 99 11.05 -11.41 9.80
C GLN A 99 11.93 -10.14 9.79
N GLU A 100 13.20 -10.25 9.39
CA GLU A 100 14.12 -9.11 9.30
C GLU A 100 13.66 -8.07 8.27
N SER A 101 13.19 -8.51 7.10
CA SER A 101 12.69 -7.60 6.05
C SER A 101 11.44 -6.84 6.50
N ILE A 102 10.53 -7.50 7.22
CA ILE A 102 9.33 -6.88 7.79
C ILE A 102 9.73 -5.85 8.85
N GLN A 103 10.62 -6.22 9.79
CA GLN A 103 11.10 -5.28 10.81
C GLN A 103 11.84 -4.09 10.19
N THR A 104 12.60 -4.32 9.12
CA THR A 104 13.29 -3.26 8.38
C THR A 104 12.28 -2.28 7.77
N TYR A 105 11.23 -2.77 7.10
CA TYR A 105 10.15 -1.91 6.61
C TYR A 105 9.51 -1.12 7.76
N LYS A 106 9.11 -1.81 8.84
CA LYS A 106 8.43 -1.21 9.98
C LYS A 106 9.21 -0.08 10.63
N SER A 107 10.53 -0.28 10.77
CA SER A 107 11.43 0.73 11.36
C SER A 107 11.55 2.02 10.54
N LYS A 108 11.24 1.97 9.23
CA LYS A 108 11.42 3.09 8.30
C LYS A 108 10.11 3.75 7.88
N PHE A 109 9.06 2.95 7.66
CA PHE A 109 7.82 3.38 7.02
C PHE A 109 6.59 3.25 7.92
N GLY A 110 6.73 2.66 9.12
CA GLY A 110 5.61 2.37 10.02
C GLY A 110 5.04 0.97 9.80
N ASP A 111 3.92 0.66 10.46
CA ASP A 111 3.32 -0.67 10.41
C ASP A 111 2.99 -1.13 8.98
N ASP A 112 3.18 -2.43 8.72
CA ASP A 112 2.99 -3.05 7.41
C ASP A 112 1.53 -3.39 7.09
N TYR A 113 0.68 -3.36 8.10
CA TYR A 113 -0.78 -3.41 8.01
C TYR A 113 -1.39 -2.64 9.19
N PHE A 114 -2.50 -1.95 8.96
CA PHE A 114 -3.21 -1.15 9.97
C PHE A 114 -4.55 -0.66 9.43
N THR A 115 -5.39 -0.09 10.29
CA THR A 115 -6.59 0.63 9.87
C THR A 115 -6.49 2.10 10.24
N PHE A 116 -7.26 2.93 9.54
CA PHE A 116 -7.48 4.31 9.95
C PHE A 116 -8.88 4.77 9.51
N TYR A 117 -9.36 5.81 10.18
CA TYR A 117 -10.70 6.34 9.98
C TYR A 117 -10.61 7.80 9.57
N CYS A 118 -11.28 8.13 8.48
CA CYS A 118 -11.39 9.52 8.05
C CYS A 118 -12.77 9.75 7.45
N GLY A 119 -13.48 10.76 7.97
CA GLY A 119 -14.78 11.15 7.44
C GLY A 119 -15.78 10.00 7.38
N GLY A 120 -15.87 9.09 8.35
CA GLY A 120 -16.85 7.99 8.30
C GLY A 120 -16.56 6.89 7.27
N VAL A 121 -15.34 6.86 6.74
CA VAL A 121 -14.79 5.79 5.90
C VAL A 121 -13.80 4.99 6.73
N LYS A 122 -13.88 3.66 6.66
CA LYS A 122 -12.86 2.74 7.19
C LYS A 122 -11.87 2.44 6.08
N PHE A 123 -10.60 2.75 6.33
CA PHE A 123 -9.49 2.34 5.48
C PHE A 123 -8.73 1.19 6.12
N ILE A 124 -8.44 0.17 5.33
CA ILE A 124 -7.67 -1.00 5.76
C ILE A 124 -6.45 -1.10 4.85
N VAL A 125 -5.26 -1.02 5.43
CA VAL A 125 -3.99 -1.25 4.74
C VAL A 125 -3.54 -2.65 5.09
N ILE A 126 -3.28 -3.49 4.08
CA ILE A 126 -2.86 -4.88 4.29
C ILE A 126 -1.49 -5.15 3.65
N ASN A 127 -0.74 -6.08 4.24
CA ASN A 127 0.49 -6.61 3.64
C ASN A 127 0.13 -7.73 2.66
N SER A 128 -0.14 -7.37 1.40
CA SER A 128 -0.52 -8.36 0.38
C SER A 128 0.56 -9.40 0.08
N GLN A 129 1.82 -9.16 0.49
CA GLN A 129 2.90 -10.12 0.23
C GLN A 129 2.66 -11.43 0.96
N PHE A 130 2.06 -11.41 2.15
CA PHE A 130 1.76 -12.63 2.92
C PHE A 130 0.80 -13.59 2.19
N TYR A 131 -0.07 -13.08 1.31
CA TYR A 131 -0.92 -13.92 0.45
C TYR A 131 -0.19 -14.46 -0.78
N LYS A 132 0.95 -13.89 -1.15
CA LYS A 132 1.77 -14.32 -2.29
C LYS A 132 2.87 -15.30 -1.87
N ALA A 133 3.51 -15.05 -0.73
CA ALA A 133 4.56 -15.89 -0.12
C ALA A 133 4.64 -15.62 1.39
N SER A 134 4.55 -16.67 2.20
CA SER A 134 4.58 -16.57 3.68
C SER A 134 5.37 -17.68 4.37
N GLU A 135 6.08 -18.51 3.61
CA GLU A 135 6.79 -19.71 4.08
C GLU A 135 7.80 -19.40 5.19
N GLN A 136 8.40 -18.21 5.17
CA GLN A 136 9.40 -17.76 6.16
C GLN A 136 8.81 -16.88 7.28
N VAL A 137 7.51 -16.58 7.23
CA VAL A 137 6.82 -15.65 8.11
C VAL A 137 5.40 -16.14 8.47
N GLN A 138 5.22 -17.46 8.58
CA GLN A 138 3.92 -18.08 8.80
C GLN A 138 3.18 -17.54 10.03
N ASP A 139 3.91 -17.28 11.12
CA ASP A 139 3.32 -16.71 12.35
C ASP A 139 2.81 -15.28 12.13
N LEU A 140 3.57 -14.43 11.42
CA LEU A 140 3.18 -13.06 11.10
C LEU A 140 2.01 -13.03 10.11
N ALA A 141 2.02 -13.92 9.12
CA ALA A 141 0.92 -14.07 8.16
C ALA A 141 -0.37 -14.52 8.87
N ALA A 142 -0.27 -15.47 9.80
CA ALA A 142 -1.42 -15.93 10.58
C ALA A 142 -1.95 -14.86 11.55
N GLU A 143 -1.07 -14.05 12.13
CA GLU A 143 -1.46 -12.88 12.94
C GLU A 143 -2.19 -11.83 12.09
N HIS A 144 -1.62 -11.49 10.93
CA HIS A 144 -2.24 -10.59 9.96
C HIS A 144 -3.63 -11.07 9.52
N ASP A 145 -3.78 -12.37 9.22
CA ASP A 145 -5.07 -12.94 8.80
C ASP A 145 -6.13 -12.86 9.89
N ARG A 146 -5.78 -13.18 11.14
CA ARG A 146 -6.70 -13.04 12.28
C ARG A 146 -7.10 -11.58 12.48
N TRP A 147 -6.14 -10.67 12.43
CA TRP A 147 -6.41 -9.24 12.54
C TRP A 147 -7.34 -8.77 11.43
N LEU A 148 -7.09 -9.16 10.17
CA LEU A 148 -7.92 -8.77 9.04
C LEU A 148 -9.35 -9.31 9.19
N ASP A 149 -9.51 -10.54 9.68
CA ASP A 149 -10.84 -11.09 9.99
C ASP A 149 -11.61 -10.25 11.01
N GLU A 150 -10.94 -9.80 12.08
CA GLU A 150 -11.54 -8.89 13.07
C GLU A 150 -11.94 -7.56 12.41
N GLN A 151 -11.09 -7.00 11.56
CA GLN A 151 -11.38 -5.72 10.89
C GLN A 151 -12.56 -5.81 9.92
N LEU A 152 -12.66 -6.90 9.19
CA LEU A 152 -13.74 -7.17 8.25
C LEU A 152 -15.05 -7.47 8.99
N GLU A 153 -15.00 -8.21 10.10
CA GLU A 153 -16.18 -8.46 10.92
C GLU A 153 -16.70 -7.16 11.55
N GLU A 154 -15.81 -6.32 12.06
CA GLU A 154 -16.17 -5.00 12.57
C GLU A 154 -16.80 -4.11 11.48
N ALA A 155 -16.30 -4.20 10.24
CA ALA A 155 -16.82 -3.44 9.10
C ALA A 155 -18.28 -3.79 8.76
N LYS A 156 -18.71 -5.03 9.05
CA LYS A 156 -20.12 -5.46 8.87
C LYS A 156 -21.10 -4.79 9.82
N SER A 157 -20.63 -4.10 10.86
CA SER A 157 -21.49 -3.40 11.82
C SER A 157 -22.35 -2.26 11.22
N GLY A 158 -22.08 -1.84 9.98
CA GLY A 158 -22.81 -0.76 9.30
C GLY A 158 -22.45 0.64 9.79
N LYS A 159 -21.41 0.78 10.64
CA LYS A 159 -20.92 2.06 11.16
C LYS A 159 -20.23 2.92 10.10
N TYR A 160 -19.73 2.30 9.04
CA TYR A 160 -18.92 2.95 8.02
C TYR A 160 -19.74 3.15 6.75
N LYS A 161 -19.67 4.36 6.18
CA LYS A 161 -20.34 4.63 4.90
C LYS A 161 -19.64 3.91 3.76
N HIS A 162 -18.31 3.87 3.82
CA HIS A 162 -17.46 3.15 2.88
C HIS A 162 -16.40 2.36 3.64
N VAL A 163 -16.01 1.23 3.05
CA VAL A 163 -14.84 0.45 3.47
C VAL A 163 -13.94 0.30 2.25
N VAL A 164 -12.68 0.72 2.39
CA VAL A 164 -11.69 0.77 1.32
C VAL A 164 -10.43 0.06 1.75
N ILE A 165 -9.86 -0.75 0.87
CA ILE A 165 -8.60 -1.47 1.11
C ILE A 165 -7.48 -0.90 0.25
N PHE A 166 -6.31 -0.74 0.85
CA PHE A 166 -5.05 -0.45 0.17
C PHE A 166 -4.10 -1.65 0.30
N GLN A 167 -3.54 -2.07 -0.82
CA GLN A 167 -2.58 -3.17 -0.89
C GLN A 167 -1.65 -3.00 -2.09
N HIS A 168 -0.58 -3.78 -2.19
CA HIS A 168 0.34 -3.68 -3.33
C HIS A 168 -0.03 -4.64 -4.46
N ILE A 169 -0.08 -5.95 -4.18
CA ILE A 169 -0.34 -6.99 -5.19
C ILE A 169 -1.85 -7.09 -5.40
N PRO A 170 -2.37 -6.90 -6.62
CA PRO A 170 -3.80 -6.99 -6.88
C PRO A 170 -4.35 -8.41 -6.74
N TRP A 171 -5.62 -8.51 -6.35
CA TRP A 171 -6.36 -9.78 -6.41
C TRP A 171 -6.42 -10.30 -7.83
N PHE A 172 -6.77 -9.44 -8.78
CA PHE A 172 -6.76 -9.69 -10.21
C PHE A 172 -6.45 -8.40 -10.98
N ILE A 173 -6.00 -8.53 -12.23
CA ILE A 173 -5.65 -7.45 -13.15
C ILE A 173 -6.84 -7.06 -14.02
N ARG A 174 -7.66 -8.01 -14.46
CA ARG A 174 -8.77 -7.79 -15.40
C ARG A 174 -10.08 -8.34 -14.88
N ASN A 175 -10.09 -9.57 -14.37
CA ASN A 175 -11.30 -10.20 -13.87
C ASN A 175 -11.00 -11.27 -12.80
N PRO A 176 -11.96 -11.62 -11.93
CA PRO A 176 -11.73 -12.54 -10.82
C PRO A 176 -11.27 -13.94 -11.24
N ASP A 177 -11.70 -14.40 -12.41
CA ASP A 177 -11.49 -15.77 -12.91
C ASP A 177 -10.24 -15.90 -13.80
N GLU A 178 -9.41 -14.86 -13.86
CA GLU A 178 -8.19 -14.87 -14.67
C GLU A 178 -7.12 -15.83 -14.11
N GLU A 179 -6.24 -16.31 -14.98
CA GLU A 179 -5.16 -17.20 -14.61
C GLU A 179 -4.21 -16.60 -13.55
N ASP A 180 -3.54 -17.49 -12.82
CA ASP A 180 -2.52 -17.12 -11.85
C ASP A 180 -1.26 -16.61 -12.57
N LEU A 181 -0.90 -15.37 -12.28
CA LEU A 181 0.25 -14.68 -12.83
C LEU A 181 1.19 -14.28 -11.69
N TYR A 182 2.41 -13.89 -12.04
CA TYR A 182 3.30 -13.21 -11.08
C TYR A 182 2.64 -11.98 -10.44
N PHE A 183 1.78 -11.30 -11.20
CA PHE A 183 1.23 -9.99 -10.85
C PHE A 183 -0.06 -10.02 -10.04
N ASN A 184 -0.70 -11.18 -9.85
CA ASN A 184 -1.96 -11.28 -9.10
C ASN A 184 -1.85 -12.33 -7.98
N ILE A 185 -2.76 -12.28 -7.01
CA ILE A 185 -2.87 -13.34 -5.99
C ILE A 185 -3.50 -14.59 -6.62
N ASN A 186 -3.05 -15.77 -6.21
CA ASN A 186 -3.53 -17.03 -6.77
C ASN A 186 -5.04 -17.20 -6.56
N THR A 187 -5.67 -17.94 -7.47
CA THR A 187 -7.13 -18.06 -7.59
C THR A 187 -7.78 -18.58 -6.30
N GLU A 188 -7.20 -19.59 -5.65
CA GLU A 188 -7.77 -20.19 -4.44
C GLU A 188 -7.90 -19.18 -3.29
N ILE A 189 -6.86 -18.39 -3.04
CA ILE A 189 -6.87 -17.36 -1.99
C ILE A 189 -7.72 -16.17 -2.44
N ARG A 190 -7.59 -15.77 -3.71
CA ARG A 190 -8.32 -14.65 -4.32
C ARG A 190 -9.83 -14.79 -4.14
N GLU A 191 -10.40 -15.94 -4.49
CA GLU A 191 -11.85 -16.18 -4.38
C GLU A 191 -12.33 -16.04 -2.94
N LYS A 192 -11.60 -16.66 -1.99
CA LYS A 192 -11.94 -16.61 -0.55
C LYS A 192 -11.92 -15.17 -0.04
N MET A 193 -10.89 -14.41 -0.38
CA MET A 193 -10.72 -13.04 0.12
C MET A 193 -11.69 -12.05 -0.52
N LEU A 194 -11.93 -12.15 -1.83
CA LEU A 194 -12.94 -11.31 -2.51
C LEU A 194 -14.34 -11.53 -1.93
N LYS A 195 -14.70 -12.77 -1.59
CA LYS A 195 -15.96 -13.07 -0.89
C LYS A 195 -16.01 -12.41 0.49
N LYS A 196 -14.95 -12.55 1.31
CA LYS A 196 -14.86 -11.94 2.64
C LYS A 196 -14.98 -10.40 2.57
N PHE A 197 -14.30 -9.79 1.61
CA PHE A 197 -14.35 -8.34 1.40
C PHE A 197 -15.73 -7.86 0.97
N TYR A 198 -16.36 -8.57 0.03
CA TYR A 198 -17.71 -8.26 -0.40
C TYR A 198 -18.71 -8.34 0.76
N GLU A 199 -18.64 -9.39 1.58
CA GLU A 199 -19.49 -9.57 2.77
C GLU A 199 -19.26 -8.50 3.84
N ALA A 200 -18.05 -7.93 3.90
CA ALA A 200 -17.68 -6.82 4.79
C ALA A 200 -18.00 -5.43 4.20
N ASN A 201 -18.77 -5.35 3.12
CA ASN A 201 -19.14 -4.10 2.44
C ASN A 201 -17.92 -3.29 1.94
N VAL A 202 -16.82 -3.96 1.60
CA VAL A 202 -15.69 -3.35 0.89
C VAL A 202 -16.13 -3.01 -0.54
N ARG A 203 -15.96 -1.75 -0.94
CA ARG A 203 -16.39 -1.25 -2.27
C ARG A 203 -15.25 -0.93 -3.21
N ALA A 204 -14.05 -0.68 -2.69
CA ALA A 204 -12.87 -0.46 -3.50
C ALA A 204 -11.63 -1.06 -2.86
N VAL A 205 -10.81 -1.71 -3.68
CA VAL A 205 -9.46 -2.17 -3.35
C VAL A 205 -8.48 -1.51 -4.32
N PHE A 206 -7.60 -0.65 -3.82
CA PHE A 206 -6.60 0.02 -4.64
C PHE A 206 -5.25 -0.69 -4.53
N CYS A 207 -4.69 -1.02 -5.70
CA CYS A 207 -3.50 -1.86 -5.87
C CYS A 207 -2.47 -1.23 -6.82
N GLY A 208 -1.25 -1.78 -6.81
CA GLY A 208 -0.14 -1.45 -7.71
C GLY A 208 0.42 -2.70 -8.40
N HIS A 209 1.75 -2.90 -8.31
CA HIS A 209 2.51 -4.07 -8.78
C HIS A 209 2.55 -4.33 -10.30
N TRP A 210 1.45 -4.11 -11.03
CA TRP A 210 1.37 -4.37 -12.48
C TRP A 210 2.10 -3.35 -13.36
N HIS A 211 2.46 -2.19 -12.79
CA HIS A 211 3.05 -1.04 -13.49
C HIS A 211 2.20 -0.58 -14.68
N GLY A 212 0.89 -0.84 -14.62
CA GLY A 212 -0.07 -0.41 -15.61
C GLY A 212 -1.43 -0.16 -14.96
N ASN A 213 -2.23 0.70 -15.56
CA ASN A 213 -3.61 0.90 -15.19
C ASN A 213 -4.42 -0.31 -15.63
N ALA A 214 -5.11 -0.92 -14.67
CA ALA A 214 -5.98 -2.06 -14.90
C ALA A 214 -7.03 -2.13 -13.78
N GLY A 215 -7.75 -3.23 -13.69
CA GLY A 215 -8.80 -3.43 -12.72
C GLY A 215 -10.06 -3.99 -13.35
N GLY A 216 -11.04 -4.23 -12.48
CA GLY A 216 -12.32 -4.80 -12.83
C GLY A 216 -13.16 -4.99 -11.57
N PHE A 217 -14.27 -5.71 -11.71
CA PHE A 217 -15.24 -5.86 -10.64
C PHE A 217 -15.37 -7.31 -10.20
N TYR A 218 -15.47 -7.50 -8.88
CA TYR A 218 -16.09 -8.67 -8.27
C TYR A 218 -17.44 -8.24 -7.72
N LYS A 219 -18.52 -8.53 -8.47
CA LYS A 219 -19.87 -7.98 -8.20
C LYS A 219 -19.85 -6.44 -8.24
N ASP A 220 -20.10 -5.76 -7.13
CA ASP A 220 -20.01 -4.30 -6.99
C ASP A 220 -18.79 -3.84 -6.14
N LEU A 221 -17.83 -4.75 -5.88
CA LEU A 221 -16.50 -4.41 -5.34
C LEU A 221 -15.55 -4.15 -6.51
N GLU A 222 -14.98 -2.95 -6.58
CA GLU A 222 -14.00 -2.58 -7.60
C GLU A 222 -12.57 -2.87 -7.14
N VAL A 223 -11.81 -3.60 -7.94
CA VAL A 223 -10.35 -3.72 -7.78
C VAL A 223 -9.71 -2.79 -8.80
N VAL A 224 -8.93 -1.83 -8.32
CA VAL A 224 -8.32 -0.77 -9.12
C VAL A 224 -6.82 -0.93 -9.09
N VAL A 225 -6.21 -1.19 -10.24
CA VAL A 225 -4.75 -1.27 -10.36
C VAL A 225 -4.23 0.03 -10.93
N THR A 226 -3.33 0.68 -10.20
CA THR A 226 -2.79 1.98 -10.55
C THR A 226 -1.40 1.80 -11.15
N SER A 227 -1.17 2.44 -12.30
CA SER A 227 0.17 2.45 -12.90
C SER A 227 1.18 3.12 -11.99
N ALA A 228 2.45 2.82 -12.20
CA ALA A 228 3.50 3.30 -11.33
C ALA A 228 3.84 4.78 -11.59
N ILE A 229 4.42 5.48 -10.61
CA ILE A 229 4.98 6.83 -10.80
C ILE A 229 6.36 6.79 -11.48
N GLY A 230 7.08 5.69 -11.31
CA GLY A 230 8.29 5.37 -12.05
C GLY A 230 8.12 4.09 -12.87
N GLY A 231 8.96 3.82 -13.88
CA GLY A 231 9.05 2.53 -14.60
C GLY A 231 7.72 1.92 -15.05
N GLN A 232 6.86 2.76 -15.63
CA GLN A 232 5.58 2.35 -16.20
C GLN A 232 5.79 1.33 -17.30
N LEU A 233 4.86 0.40 -17.37
CA LEU A 233 4.72 -0.57 -18.44
C LEU A 233 3.39 -0.34 -19.14
N ARG A 234 3.07 -1.20 -20.12
CA ARG A 234 1.76 -1.25 -20.79
C ARG A 234 1.35 0.04 -21.53
N GLY A 235 2.30 0.93 -21.80
CA GLY A 235 2.08 2.19 -22.52
C GLY A 235 1.56 3.33 -21.65
N ASP A 236 1.47 3.15 -20.33
CA ASP A 236 1.07 4.22 -19.42
C ASP A 236 2.16 5.29 -19.28
N ARG A 237 1.73 6.53 -19.06
CA ARG A 237 2.62 7.65 -18.69
C ARG A 237 2.77 7.70 -17.17
N SER A 238 3.90 8.21 -16.70
CA SER A 238 4.10 8.51 -15.28
C SER A 238 3.01 9.43 -14.74
N GLY A 239 2.51 9.09 -13.55
CA GLY A 239 1.31 9.70 -13.00
C GLY A 239 0.91 9.15 -11.64
N LEU A 240 -0.25 9.62 -11.18
CA LEU A 240 -0.85 9.28 -9.89
C LEU A 240 -2.36 9.11 -10.05
N ARG A 241 -2.98 8.41 -9.10
CA ARG A 241 -4.44 8.30 -9.02
C ARG A 241 -4.98 9.23 -7.96
N VAL A 242 -5.97 10.02 -8.35
CA VAL A 242 -6.78 10.83 -7.44
C VAL A 242 -8.07 10.07 -7.15
N ILE A 243 -8.41 9.96 -5.87
CA ILE A 243 -9.61 9.31 -5.38
C ILE A 243 -10.42 10.33 -4.58
N LYS A 244 -11.68 10.48 -4.97
CA LYS A 244 -12.68 11.30 -4.30
C LYS A 244 -13.65 10.35 -3.61
N VAL A 245 -13.66 10.38 -2.28
CA VAL A 245 -14.62 9.61 -1.48
C VAL A 245 -15.76 10.55 -1.08
N LEU A 246 -16.91 10.37 -1.73
CA LEU A 246 -18.13 11.12 -1.54
C LEU A 246 -19.11 10.32 -0.69
N ASP A 247 -20.15 10.96 -0.17
CA ASP A 247 -21.17 10.27 0.64
C ASP A 247 -21.84 9.08 -0.09
N SER A 248 -22.03 9.18 -1.40
CA SER A 248 -22.74 8.18 -2.22
C SER A 248 -21.83 7.31 -3.09
N ALA A 249 -20.56 7.67 -3.27
CA ALA A 249 -19.69 7.00 -4.24
C ALA A 249 -18.21 7.21 -3.94
N ILE A 250 -17.41 6.24 -4.37
CA ILE A 250 -15.96 6.40 -4.52
C ILE A 250 -15.71 6.64 -6.01
N ARG A 251 -15.12 7.78 -6.36
CA ARG A 251 -14.75 8.12 -7.74
C ARG A 251 -13.24 8.24 -7.82
N HIS A 252 -12.63 7.79 -8.91
CA HIS A 252 -11.20 7.95 -9.08
C HIS A 252 -10.80 8.20 -10.52
N ASN A 253 -9.67 8.86 -10.72
CA ASN A 253 -9.07 9.00 -12.04
C ASN A 253 -7.55 8.93 -11.96
N TYR A 254 -6.92 8.29 -12.94
CA TYR A 254 -5.48 8.33 -13.11
C TYR A 254 -5.11 9.56 -13.94
N TYR A 255 -4.15 10.33 -13.46
CA TYR A 255 -3.61 11.50 -14.14
C TYR A 255 -2.14 11.27 -14.39
N ALA A 256 -1.73 11.37 -15.66
CA ALA A 256 -0.31 11.55 -15.95
C ALA A 256 0.18 12.85 -15.30
N LEU A 257 1.45 12.94 -14.92
CA LEU A 257 1.99 14.08 -14.15
C LEU A 257 1.69 15.45 -14.80
N GLY A 258 1.73 15.53 -16.13
CA GLY A 258 1.41 16.76 -16.87
C GLY A 258 -0.08 17.14 -16.90
N ASP A 259 -0.95 16.22 -16.53
CA ASP A 259 -2.42 16.36 -16.60
C ASP A 259 -3.06 16.42 -15.21
N VAL A 260 -2.27 16.42 -14.13
CA VAL A 260 -2.79 16.50 -12.75
C VAL A 260 -3.48 17.87 -12.58
N PRO A 261 -4.76 17.90 -12.17
CA PRO A 261 -5.48 19.15 -12.00
C PRO A 261 -4.91 19.96 -10.83
N LYS A 262 -4.83 21.29 -11.00
CA LYS A 262 -4.38 22.20 -9.93
C LYS A 262 -5.36 22.28 -8.76
N GLU A 263 -6.65 22.05 -9.05
CA GLU A 263 -7.74 22.10 -8.10
C GLU A 263 -8.64 20.88 -8.30
N ILE A 264 -9.10 20.27 -7.21
CA ILE A 264 -9.99 19.11 -7.26
C ILE A 264 -11.30 19.51 -6.59
N SER A 265 -12.34 19.68 -7.39
CA SER A 265 -13.69 19.84 -6.89
C SER A 265 -14.18 18.52 -6.28
N LEU A 266 -14.79 18.67 -5.10
CA LEU A 266 -15.37 17.58 -4.33
C LEU A 266 -16.89 17.54 -4.45
N ASP A 267 -17.46 18.20 -5.46
CA ASP A 267 -18.91 18.33 -5.65
C ASP A 267 -19.56 17.04 -6.22
#